data_AF-A0A3A2J1K8-F1
#
_entry.id   AF-A0A3A2J1K8-F1
#
_cell.length_a   1.000
_cell.length_b   1.000
_cell.length_c   1.000
_cell.angle_alpha   90.00
_cell.angle_beta   90.00
_cell.angle_gamma   90.00
#
_symmetry.space_group_name_H-M   'P 1'
#
loop_
_entity.id
_entity.type
_entity.pdbx_description
1 polymer ?
#
loop_
_entity_poly.entity_id
_entity_poly.type
_entity_poly.pdbx_seq_one_letter_code
_entity_poly.pdbx_strand_id
1 'polypeptide(L)'
;MKDRSIERPSDCAYQNQWISEAAYYKALNRNFESGFELDDWLFAEHDFLNMLIARYLIISDEDGGMSIKGLRRLAKSVGVQSPEIFTNNNELIRAIEIIMHHEPCFKSHLSSHCNHNEPCLWRSECKKMIAQWHN
;
A
#
# COMPACT_ATOMS: atom_id res chain seq x y z
N MET A 1 23.07 1.40 -32.72
CA MET A 1 21.92 1.39 -31.79
C MET A 1 22.47 1.23 -30.38
N LYS A 2 22.36 2.25 -29.52
CA LYS A 2 22.73 2.10 -28.10
C LYS A 2 21.62 1.33 -27.41
N ASP A 3 21.96 0.15 -26.92
CA ASP A 3 21.12 -0.65 -26.05
C ASP A 3 20.80 0.21 -24.81
N ARG A 4 19.55 0.70 -24.74
CA ARG A 4 19.01 1.40 -23.56
C ARG A 4 18.28 0.40 -22.67
N SER A 5 18.90 -0.75 -22.43
CA SER A 5 18.71 -1.48 -21.18
C SER A 5 19.34 -0.63 -20.05
N ILE A 6 18.76 0.54 -19.80
CA ILE A 6 18.91 1.24 -18.53
C ILE A 6 18.48 0.22 -17.51
N GLU A 7 19.45 -0.29 -16.75
CA GLU A 7 19.24 -1.22 -15.65
C GLU A 7 18.03 -0.73 -14.86
N ARG A 8 16.89 -1.42 -15.02
CA ARG A 8 15.74 -1.15 -14.17
C ARG A 8 16.28 -1.37 -12.76
N PRO A 9 16.28 -0.35 -11.90
CA PRO A 9 16.71 -0.55 -10.53
C PRO A 9 15.92 -1.74 -9.98
N SER A 10 16.59 -2.66 -9.29
CA SER A 10 15.87 -3.70 -8.55
C SER A 10 14.77 -3.03 -7.73
N ASP A 11 13.63 -3.69 -7.54
CA ASP A 11 12.49 -3.10 -6.81
C ASP A 11 12.92 -2.48 -5.46
N CYS A 12 13.91 -3.10 -4.80
CA CYS A 12 14.55 -2.60 -3.58
C CYS A 12 15.38 -1.32 -3.76
N ALA A 13 16.18 -1.21 -4.83
CA ALA A 13 16.97 -0.02 -5.11
C ALA A 13 16.08 1.19 -5.44
N TYR A 14 15.02 0.98 -6.22
CA TYR A 14 14.04 2.02 -6.51
C TYR A 14 13.30 2.47 -5.25
N GLN A 15 12.84 1.52 -4.43
CA GLN A 15 12.20 1.81 -3.15
C GLN A 15 13.10 2.63 -2.23
N ASN A 16 14.35 2.19 -2.01
CA ASN A 16 15.28 2.90 -1.15
C ASN A 16 15.59 4.31 -1.66
N GLN A 17 15.76 4.48 -2.97
CA GLN A 17 15.95 5.80 -3.56
C GLN A 17 14.75 6.71 -3.27
N TRP A 18 13.53 6.25 -3.58
CA TRP A 18 12.32 7.04 -3.38
C TRP A 18 12.15 7.45 -1.91
N ILE A 19 12.30 6.49 -0.98
CA ILE A 19 12.17 6.73 0.45
C ILE A 19 13.23 7.74 0.92
N SER A 20 14.49 7.55 0.52
CA SER A 20 15.57 8.44 0.92
C SER A 20 15.39 9.87 0.41
N GLU A 21 14.92 10.05 -0.84
CA GLU A 21 14.64 11.37 -1.42
C GLU A 21 13.47 12.04 -0.69
N ALA A 22 12.37 11.31 -0.45
CA ALA A 22 11.23 11.83 0.29
C ALA A 22 11.58 12.21 1.72
N ALA A 23 12.37 11.39 2.43
CA ALA A 23 12.87 11.69 3.77
C ALA A 23 13.77 12.95 3.77
N TYR A 24 14.65 13.08 2.78
CA TYR A 24 15.47 14.28 2.60
C TYR A 24 14.61 15.55 2.45
N TYR A 25 13.56 15.52 1.62
CA TYR A 25 12.69 16.68 1.44
C TYR A 25 11.83 16.98 2.68
N LYS A 26 11.43 15.97 3.45
CA LYS A 26 10.78 16.18 4.76
C LYS A 26 11.74 16.90 5.72
N ALA A 27 12.99 16.45 5.82
CA ALA A 27 14.04 17.11 6.59
C ALA A 27 14.29 18.54 6.12
N LEU A 28 14.37 18.77 4.80
CA LEU A 28 14.55 20.10 4.21
C LEU A 28 13.41 21.06 4.59
N ASN A 29 12.15 20.62 4.55
CA ASN A 29 10.99 21.45 4.87
C ASN A 29 10.97 21.94 6.33
N ARG A 30 11.63 21.21 7.22
CA ARG A 30 11.84 21.56 8.64
C ARG A 30 13.25 22.09 8.91
N ASN A 31 13.96 22.57 7.88
CA ASN A 31 15.30 23.14 7.95
C ASN A 31 16.36 22.22 8.58
N PHE A 32 16.25 20.91 8.37
CA PHE A 32 17.16 19.88 8.88
C PHE A 32 17.35 19.93 10.41
N GLU A 33 16.29 20.21 11.17
CA GLU A 33 16.33 20.07 12.63
C GLU A 33 16.82 18.65 13.02
N SER A 34 17.64 18.51 14.05
CA SER A 34 18.13 17.18 14.46
C SER A 34 17.07 16.40 15.24
N GLY A 35 17.15 15.07 15.23
CA GLY A 35 16.33 14.20 16.09
C GLY A 35 15.02 13.69 15.47
N PHE A 36 14.81 13.92 14.17
CA PHE A 36 13.65 13.46 13.41
C PHE A 36 14.06 12.58 12.22
N GLU A 37 15.33 12.17 12.14
CA GLU A 37 15.86 11.42 11.00
C GLU A 37 15.11 10.09 10.80
N LEU A 38 14.82 9.40 11.90
CA LEU A 38 14.03 8.17 11.88
C LEU A 38 12.57 8.43 11.49
N ASP A 39 11.96 9.48 12.05
CA ASP A 39 10.57 9.82 11.76
C ASP A 39 10.40 10.20 10.28
N ASP A 40 11.30 11.01 9.72
CA ASP A 40 11.28 11.38 8.30
C ASP A 40 11.37 10.15 7.40
N TRP A 41 12.23 9.18 7.76
CA TRP A 41 12.34 7.92 7.04
C TRP A 41 11.06 7.10 7.13
N LEU A 42 10.51 6.91 8.34
CA LEU A 42 9.29 6.14 8.55
C LEU A 42 8.08 6.77 7.85
N PHE A 43 7.95 8.10 7.88
CA PHE A 43 6.91 8.80 7.14
C PHE A 43 7.09 8.66 5.62
N ALA A 44 8.33 8.71 5.12
CA ALA A 44 8.60 8.50 3.71
C ALA A 44 8.30 7.06 3.27
N GLU A 45 8.66 6.07 4.07
CA GLU A 45 8.31 4.66 3.82
C GLU A 45 6.78 4.48 3.79
N HIS A 46 6.07 5.07 4.74
CA HIS A 46 4.61 5.04 4.79
C HIS A 46 3.97 5.68 3.54
N ASP A 47 4.46 6.85 3.11
CA ASP A 47 4.01 7.52 1.89
C ASP A 47 4.25 6.66 0.64
N PHE A 48 5.40 5.98 0.56
CA PHE A 48 5.72 5.06 -0.54
C PHE A 48 4.73 3.91 -0.63
N LEU A 49 4.44 3.26 0.50
CA LEU A 49 3.50 2.14 0.55
C LEU A 49 2.07 2.58 0.21
N ASN A 50 1.64 3.75 0.69
CA ASN A 50 0.35 4.35 0.31
C ASN A 50 0.26 4.58 -1.21
N MET A 51 1.34 5.07 -1.83
CA MET A 51 1.41 5.28 -3.27
C MET A 51 1.28 3.96 -4.05
N LEU A 52 1.91 2.86 -3.59
CA LEU A 52 1.76 1.54 -4.21
C LEU A 52 0.32 1.04 -4.16
N ILE A 53 -0.35 1.17 -3.01
CA ILE A 53 -1.74 0.77 -2.83
C ILE A 53 -2.66 1.63 -3.71
N ALA A 54 -2.53 2.96 -3.66
CA ALA A 54 -3.35 3.87 -4.46
C ALA A 54 -3.20 3.59 -5.96
N ARG A 55 -1.97 3.38 -6.43
CA ARG A 55 -1.70 3.01 -7.83
C ARG A 55 -2.37 1.69 -8.21
N TYR A 56 -2.31 0.68 -7.34
CA TYR A 56 -2.96 -0.59 -7.58
C TYR A 56 -4.49 -0.46 -7.68
N LEU A 57 -5.09 0.31 -6.79
CA LEU A 57 -6.54 0.54 -6.76
C LEU A 57 -7.02 1.23 -8.04
N ILE A 58 -6.31 2.26 -8.51
CA ILE A 58 -6.63 2.97 -9.76
C ILE A 58 -6.58 2.00 -10.96
N ILE A 59 -5.47 1.28 -11.11
CA ILE A 59 -5.31 0.31 -12.23
C ILE A 59 -6.37 -0.79 -12.16
N SER A 60 -6.67 -1.29 -10.95
CA SER A 60 -7.66 -2.35 -10.78
C SER A 60 -9.07 -1.89 -11.11
N ASP A 61 -9.43 -0.63 -10.86
CA ASP A 61 -10.74 -0.08 -11.23
C ASP A 61 -10.88 0.04 -12.76
N GLU A 62 -9.80 0.42 -13.45
CA GLU A 62 -9.75 0.52 -14.93
C GLU A 62 -9.81 -0.86 -15.62
N ASP A 63 -9.13 -1.87 -15.07
CA ASP A 63 -8.97 -3.21 -15.68
C ASP A 63 -10.12 -4.20 -15.35
N GLY A 64 -11.26 -3.71 -14.84
CA GLY A 64 -12.44 -4.54 -14.59
C GLY A 64 -12.50 -5.18 -13.19
N GLY A 65 -11.74 -4.64 -12.24
CA GLY A 65 -11.83 -4.95 -10.82
C GLY A 65 -10.64 -5.73 -10.27
N MET A 66 -10.67 -5.90 -8.96
CA MET A 66 -9.59 -6.51 -8.20
C MET A 66 -9.52 -8.02 -8.41
N SER A 67 -8.32 -8.54 -8.73
CA SER A 67 -8.07 -9.97 -8.80
C SER A 67 -7.15 -10.44 -7.68
N ILE A 68 -7.35 -11.67 -7.19
CA ILE A 68 -6.49 -12.29 -6.17
C ILE A 68 -5.01 -12.29 -6.62
N LYS A 69 -4.74 -12.53 -7.91
CA LYS A 69 -3.39 -12.50 -8.47
C LYS A 69 -2.78 -11.10 -8.42
N GLY A 70 -3.58 -10.06 -8.68
CA GLY A 70 -3.16 -8.67 -8.54
C GLY A 70 -2.85 -8.32 -7.09
N LEU A 71 -3.74 -8.68 -6.16
CA LEU A 71 -3.54 -8.45 -4.72
C LEU A 71 -2.30 -9.15 -4.20
N ARG A 72 -2.00 -10.38 -4.66
CA ARG A 72 -0.78 -11.09 -4.24
C ARG A 72 0.49 -10.40 -4.71
N ARG A 73 0.47 -9.81 -5.90
CA ARG A 73 1.59 -9.01 -6.41
C ARG A 73 1.78 -7.75 -5.55
N LEU A 74 0.69 -7.02 -5.26
CA LEU A 74 0.74 -5.88 -4.36
C LEU A 74 1.28 -6.28 -2.98
N ALA A 75 0.75 -7.37 -2.41
CA ALA A 75 1.17 -7.91 -1.12
C ALA A 75 2.68 -8.19 -1.06
N LYS A 76 3.27 -8.77 -2.12
CA LYS A 76 4.73 -8.93 -2.21
C LYS A 76 5.45 -7.59 -2.22
N SER A 77 4.97 -6.63 -3.01
CA SER A 77 5.59 -5.30 -3.13
C SER A 77 5.53 -4.48 -1.84
N VAL A 78 4.53 -4.69 -0.99
CA VAL A 78 4.44 -4.05 0.33
C VAL A 78 5.15 -4.84 1.44
N GLY A 79 5.68 -6.03 1.16
CA GLY A 79 6.46 -6.83 2.13
C GLY A 79 5.68 -7.89 2.92
N VAL A 80 4.43 -8.20 2.54
CA VAL A 80 3.70 -9.33 3.13
C VAL A 80 4.43 -10.63 2.80
N GLN A 81 4.71 -11.44 3.82
CA GLN A 81 5.37 -12.73 3.66
C GLN A 81 4.41 -13.78 3.13
N SER A 82 4.86 -14.58 2.16
CA SER A 82 4.13 -15.71 1.57
C SER A 82 2.69 -15.41 1.12
N PRO A 83 2.42 -14.36 0.32
CA PRO A 83 1.05 -13.97 -0.01
C PRO A 83 0.27 -15.01 -0.86
N GLU A 84 0.97 -16.02 -1.38
CA GLU A 84 0.36 -17.13 -2.13
C GLU A 84 -0.55 -18.02 -1.27
N ILE A 85 -0.38 -18.01 0.06
CA ILE A 85 -1.19 -18.84 0.98
C ILE A 85 -2.63 -18.33 1.11
N PHE A 86 -2.86 -17.05 0.84
CA PHE A 86 -4.18 -16.44 0.98
C PHE A 86 -5.04 -16.79 -0.23
N THR A 87 -6.19 -17.42 0.01
CA THR A 87 -7.17 -17.78 -1.03
C THR A 87 -8.27 -16.73 -1.16
N ASN A 88 -8.39 -15.82 -0.18
CA ASN A 88 -9.41 -14.79 -0.10
C ASN A 88 -8.79 -13.39 -0.22
N ASN A 89 -9.39 -12.54 -1.06
CA ASN A 89 -9.01 -11.14 -1.20
C ASN A 89 -9.01 -10.40 0.15
N ASN A 90 -9.98 -10.70 1.01
CA ASN A 90 -10.18 -10.01 2.29
C ASN A 90 -9.03 -10.25 3.28
N GLU A 91 -8.57 -11.49 3.38
CA GLU A 91 -7.47 -11.85 4.26
C GLU A 91 -6.16 -11.23 3.77
N LEU A 92 -6.01 -11.15 2.45
CA LEU A 92 -4.84 -10.56 1.81
C LEU A 92 -4.81 -9.03 1.96
N ILE A 93 -5.95 -8.36 1.81
CA ILE A 93 -6.10 -6.93 2.10
C ILE A 93 -5.75 -6.63 3.55
N ARG A 94 -6.23 -7.45 4.50
CA ARG A 94 -5.87 -7.30 5.92
C ARG A 94 -4.40 -7.49 6.19
N ALA A 95 -3.76 -8.47 5.56
CA ALA A 95 -2.32 -8.67 5.70
C ALA A 95 -1.53 -7.44 5.20
N ILE A 96 -1.99 -6.81 4.11
CA ILE A 96 -1.43 -5.54 3.62
C ILE A 96 -1.64 -4.41 4.64
N GLU A 97 -2.86 -4.24 5.18
CA GLU A 97 -3.16 -3.20 6.17
C GLU A 97 -2.34 -3.32 7.46
N ILE A 98 -2.06 -4.55 7.92
CA ILE A 98 -1.25 -4.80 9.12
C ILE A 98 0.18 -4.28 8.94
N ILE A 99 0.78 -4.48 7.76
CA ILE A 99 2.14 -4.00 7.46
C ILE A 99 2.20 -2.47 7.42
N MET A 100 1.11 -1.83 6.99
CA MET A 100 1.00 -0.38 6.91
C MET A 100 0.86 0.33 8.26
N HIS A 101 0.82 -0.41 9.39
CA HIS A 101 0.50 0.10 10.72
C HIS A 101 -0.80 0.93 10.78
N HIS A 102 -1.71 0.72 9.83
CA HIS A 102 -3.03 1.34 9.85
C HIS A 102 -3.94 0.60 10.82
N GLU A 103 -4.75 1.35 11.57
CA GLU A 103 -6.00 0.82 12.12
C GLU A 103 -6.80 0.24 10.94
N PRO A 104 -7.01 -1.09 10.87
CA PRO A 104 -7.55 -1.71 9.67
C PRO A 104 -8.94 -1.16 9.38
N CYS A 105 -9.08 -0.53 8.22
CA CYS A 105 -10.39 0.00 7.82
C CYS A 105 -11.28 -1.09 7.21
N PHE A 106 -10.65 -2.20 6.80
CA PHE A 106 -11.31 -3.42 6.36
C PHE A 106 -11.72 -4.34 7.53
N LYS A 107 -12.96 -4.19 7.99
CA LYS A 107 -13.54 -5.11 9.00
C LYS A 107 -14.31 -6.24 8.31
N SER A 108 -13.93 -7.50 8.58
CA SER A 108 -14.47 -8.71 7.96
C SER A 108 -15.71 -9.28 8.65
N HIS A 109 -16.21 -8.65 9.72
CA HIS A 109 -17.35 -9.15 10.47
C HIS A 109 -18.65 -8.46 10.01
N LEU A 110 -19.72 -9.26 9.87
CA LEU A 110 -21.07 -8.84 9.48
C LEU A 110 -21.64 -7.69 10.33
N SER A 111 -21.17 -7.52 11.56
CA SER A 111 -21.63 -6.48 12.49
C SER A 111 -20.74 -5.23 12.51
N SER A 112 -19.70 -5.17 11.69
CA SER A 112 -18.72 -4.10 11.72
C SER A 112 -18.76 -3.24 10.46
N HIS A 113 -19.03 -1.94 10.64
CA HIS A 113 -18.92 -0.96 9.56
C HIS A 113 -17.46 -0.77 9.14
N CYS A 114 -17.22 -0.53 7.85
CA CYS A 114 -15.93 -0.07 7.35
C CYS A 114 -15.49 1.15 8.15
N ASN A 115 -14.24 1.19 8.62
CA ASN A 115 -13.76 2.38 9.30
C ASN A 115 -13.77 3.55 8.30
N HIS A 116 -14.47 4.63 8.67
CA HIS A 116 -14.63 5.81 7.82
C HIS A 116 -13.60 6.90 8.12
N ASN A 117 -12.68 6.66 9.04
CA ASN A 117 -11.60 7.60 9.31
C ASN A 117 -10.69 7.69 8.07
N GLU A 118 -10.49 8.93 7.60
CA GLU A 118 -9.52 9.25 6.56
C GLU A 118 -8.10 9.09 7.13
N PRO A 119 -7.12 8.55 6.36
CA PRO A 119 -7.19 8.11 4.97
C PRO A 119 -7.36 6.58 4.83
N CYS A 120 -8.59 6.07 4.62
CA CYS A 120 -8.83 4.66 4.31
C CYS A 120 -8.87 4.43 2.79
N LEU A 121 -7.75 3.95 2.23
CA LEU A 121 -7.63 3.66 0.79
C LEU A 121 -8.57 2.52 0.33
N TRP A 122 -8.94 1.58 1.22
CA TRP A 122 -9.76 0.40 0.90
C TRP A 122 -11.28 0.63 1.05
N ARG A 123 -11.73 1.87 1.24
CA ARG A 123 -13.12 2.20 1.54
C ARG A 123 -14.12 1.72 0.47
N SER A 124 -13.77 1.87 -0.80
CA SER A 124 -14.61 1.44 -1.93
C SER A 124 -14.82 -0.08 -1.92
N GLU A 125 -13.75 -0.83 -1.72
CA GLU A 125 -13.77 -2.30 -1.69
C GLU A 125 -14.51 -2.84 -0.47
N CYS A 126 -14.31 -2.22 0.69
CA CYS A 126 -15.05 -2.58 1.89
C CYS A 126 -16.58 -2.37 1.70
N LYS A 127 -17.00 -1.29 1.02
CA LYS A 127 -18.42 -1.07 0.67
C LYS A 127 -18.96 -2.11 -0.31
N LYS A 128 -18.20 -2.48 -1.35
CA LYS A 128 -18.58 -3.53 -2.32
C LYS A 128 -18.86 -4.86 -1.61
N MET A 129 -18.02 -5.23 -0.65
CA MET A 129 -18.21 -6.44 0.15
C MET A 129 -19.47 -6.40 1.02
N ILE A 130 -19.71 -5.30 1.75
CA ILE A 130 -20.94 -5.16 2.57
C ILE A 130 -22.19 -5.28 1.69
N ALA A 131 -22.18 -4.69 0.49
CA ALA A 131 -23.30 -4.80 -0.44
C ALA A 131 -23.58 -6.26 -0.87
N GLN A 132 -22.56 -7.11 -0.97
CA GLN A 132 -22.74 -8.54 -1.27
C GLN A 132 -23.36 -9.33 -0.10
N TRP A 133 -23.24 -8.87 1.14
CA TRP A 133 -23.87 -9.53 2.30
C TRP A 133 -25.38 -9.26 2.43
N HIS A 134 -25.86 -8.21 1.76
CA HIS A 134 -27.26 -7.80 1.81
C HIS A 134 -28.06 -8.19 0.55
N ASN A 135 -27.46 -8.95 -0.36
CA ASN A 135 -28.12 -9.61 -1.50
C ASN A 135 -28.27 -11.11 -1.24
#